data_AF-A0AAX1D7I2-F1
#
_entry.id   AF-A0AAX1D7I2-F1
#
_cell.length_a   1.000
_cell.length_b   1.000
_cell.length_c   1.000
_cell.angle_alpha   90.00
_cell.angle_beta   90.00
_cell.angle_gamma   90.00
#
_symmetry.space_group_name_H-M   'P 1'
#
loop_
_entity.id
_entity.type
_entity.pdbx_description
1 polymer ?
#
loop_
_entity_poly.entity_id
_entity_poly.type
_entity_poly.pdbx_seq_one_letter_code
_entity_poly.pdbx_strand_id
1 'polypeptide(L)'
;PPVTDPAPPTTEPVPPASDPASPPATDAATPGDDGAAPSSPIRFADLLSNRNTIATANAIESLPADHELYRRALSLPEGAPQAYFSALAGEIHASVRHALPGLDTTIRDVPLKHLRANLNAGRHAGSPTAAAGVSDAPPAASTLPGSDAHPAWAQLVGSWQDQGATDDSNAVRLRTGGIFIGVDRAIGAGWRLGGALGYTDSQLRTDGANAKSNISSYSAIAYGGKAFETRGGRLNVLLGTAYTWHNVGTRRGVVAGALDQTLRADYRASATQLFAELGYALAASGALSVEPYAGLAWASQRSSAFQERGGSGALSGVGQSARTTTTTLGARLRHALQSGRFDGALTVGAGWRRAFGDLSTTSTQSFDAGDAFTIVGAPIARDTLLLETGLQARTGRNAMAGFHYAGQFSSRNRNHGATLTWRWAF
;
A
#
# COMPACT_ATOMS: atom_id res chain seq x y z
N PRO A 1 4.13 0.87 -57.65
CA PRO A 1 3.34 0.27 -58.77
C PRO A 1 3.36 -1.27 -58.67
N PRO A 2 2.21 -1.91 -58.41
CA PRO A 2 2.10 -3.36 -58.22
C PRO A 2 1.91 -4.09 -59.55
N VAL A 3 2.22 -5.38 -59.63
CA VAL A 3 1.70 -6.26 -60.69
C VAL A 3 1.19 -7.56 -60.07
N THR A 4 -0.06 -7.82 -60.40
CA THR A 4 -0.96 -8.90 -60.02
C THR A 4 -0.75 -10.19 -60.81
N ASP A 5 -1.26 -11.25 -60.19
CA ASP A 5 -1.43 -12.67 -60.59
C ASP A 5 -2.05 -12.92 -61.98
N PRO A 6 -1.91 -14.15 -62.53
CA PRO A 6 -3.01 -14.78 -63.24
C PRO A 6 -3.29 -16.23 -62.82
N ALA A 7 -4.57 -16.52 -62.57
CA ALA A 7 -5.17 -17.86 -62.52
C ALA A 7 -5.84 -18.24 -63.87
N PRO A 8 -6.56 -19.37 -64.00
CA PRO A 8 -6.10 -20.71 -64.43
C PRO A 8 -6.81 -21.17 -65.74
N PRO A 9 -6.66 -22.44 -66.18
CA PRO A 9 -7.63 -23.05 -67.08
C PRO A 9 -8.38 -24.27 -66.48
N THR A 10 -9.67 -24.33 -66.81
CA THR A 10 -10.70 -25.35 -66.59
C THR A 10 -10.82 -26.32 -67.76
N THR A 11 -11.25 -27.58 -67.53
CA THR A 11 -12.45 -28.25 -68.13
C THR A 11 -12.63 -29.74 -67.73
N GLU A 12 -13.75 -30.04 -67.03
CA GLU A 12 -14.86 -31.03 -67.25
C GLU A 12 -14.71 -32.38 -68.04
N PRO A 13 -15.70 -33.32 -68.05
CA PRO A 13 -16.45 -34.01 -66.98
C PRO A 13 -16.67 -35.55 -67.25
N VAL A 14 -17.23 -36.33 -66.30
CA VAL A 14 -17.70 -37.73 -66.54
C VAL A 14 -19.10 -37.96 -65.89
N PRO A 15 -20.05 -38.67 -66.54
CA PRO A 15 -21.47 -38.73 -66.15
C PRO A 15 -21.85 -39.96 -65.27
N PRO A 16 -23.12 -40.08 -64.80
CA PRO A 16 -23.48 -40.82 -63.58
C PRO A 16 -24.17 -42.18 -63.81
N ALA A 17 -24.33 -42.97 -62.74
CA ALA A 17 -25.27 -44.10 -62.68
C ALA A 17 -25.94 -44.21 -61.31
N SER A 18 -27.19 -44.68 -61.37
CA SER A 18 -28.36 -44.55 -60.49
C SER A 18 -28.49 -45.54 -59.31
N ASP A 19 -29.22 -45.09 -58.28
CA ASP A 19 -29.86 -45.87 -57.19
C ASP A 19 -30.88 -46.90 -57.73
N PRO A 20 -31.19 -48.01 -57.00
CA PRO A 20 -32.41 -47.97 -56.18
C PRO A 20 -32.50 -48.89 -54.94
N ALA A 21 -33.46 -48.50 -54.07
CA ALA A 21 -34.43 -49.32 -53.31
C ALA A 21 -34.20 -49.58 -51.80
N SER A 22 -35.09 -48.97 -50.99
CA SER A 22 -35.53 -49.45 -49.66
C SER A 22 -36.87 -50.19 -49.81
N PRO A 23 -37.14 -51.29 -49.07
CA PRO A 23 -38.02 -51.24 -47.87
C PRO A 23 -37.76 -52.40 -46.85
N PRO A 24 -38.57 -52.64 -45.78
CA PRO A 24 -39.48 -51.80 -44.99
C PRO A 24 -39.12 -51.74 -43.47
N ALA A 25 -39.88 -50.94 -42.71
CA ALA A 25 -39.86 -50.87 -41.24
C ALA A 25 -40.87 -51.82 -40.56
N THR A 26 -40.48 -52.38 -39.41
CA THR A 26 -41.20 -52.87 -38.19
C THR A 26 -40.33 -54.00 -37.59
N ASP A 27 -40.04 -54.15 -36.29
CA ASP A 27 -40.89 -54.02 -35.10
C ASP A 27 -40.05 -53.84 -33.79
N ALA A 28 -40.73 -53.63 -32.67
CA ALA A 28 -40.29 -53.02 -31.40
C ALA A 28 -39.34 -53.78 -30.43
N ALA A 29 -38.73 -52.95 -29.56
CA ALA A 29 -38.36 -53.14 -28.13
C ALA A 29 -37.05 -53.85 -27.73
N THR A 30 -36.09 -53.07 -27.21
CA THR A 30 -35.65 -53.08 -25.78
C THR A 30 -34.90 -51.76 -25.51
N PRO A 31 -35.22 -50.96 -24.46
CA PRO A 31 -34.44 -49.78 -24.13
C PRO A 31 -33.09 -50.22 -23.55
N GLY A 32 -32.03 -50.04 -24.35
CA GLY A 32 -30.67 -50.07 -23.84
C GLY A 32 -30.48 -48.87 -22.93
N ASP A 33 -30.17 -49.16 -21.68
CA ASP A 33 -29.74 -48.25 -20.63
C ASP A 33 -28.64 -47.32 -21.17
N ASP A 34 -29.03 -46.11 -21.60
CA ASP A 34 -28.10 -45.00 -21.82
C ASP A 34 -27.54 -44.64 -20.45
N GLY A 35 -26.49 -45.36 -20.05
CA GLY A 35 -25.74 -45.16 -18.84
C GLY A 35 -25.32 -43.70 -18.76
N ALA A 36 -26.13 -42.90 -18.05
CA ALA A 36 -25.76 -41.58 -17.62
C ALA A 36 -24.40 -41.71 -16.95
N ALA A 37 -23.39 -41.00 -17.49
CA ALA A 37 -22.12 -40.86 -16.83
C ALA A 37 -22.39 -40.54 -15.34
N PRO A 38 -21.73 -41.22 -14.38
CA PRO A 38 -22.00 -40.97 -12.97
C PRO A 38 -21.85 -39.47 -12.75
N SER A 39 -22.94 -38.80 -12.37
CA SER A 39 -22.89 -37.39 -12.03
C SER A 39 -21.88 -37.26 -10.90
N SER A 40 -20.76 -36.59 -11.17
CA SER A 40 -19.80 -36.27 -10.13
C SER A 40 -20.57 -35.69 -8.94
N PRO A 41 -20.32 -36.15 -7.70
CA PRO A 41 -21.04 -35.65 -6.54
C PRO A 41 -20.91 -34.12 -6.50
N ILE A 42 -22.03 -33.43 -6.28
CA ILE A 42 -22.06 -31.97 -6.17
C ILE A 42 -21.16 -31.57 -4.99
N ARG A 43 -20.12 -30.78 -5.28
CA ARG A 43 -19.19 -30.28 -4.26
C ARG A 43 -19.69 -28.97 -3.69
N PHE A 44 -19.21 -28.59 -2.51
CA PHE A 44 -19.58 -27.28 -1.94
C PHE A 44 -19.15 -26.12 -2.84
N ALA A 45 -18.00 -26.26 -3.51
CA ALA A 45 -17.48 -25.27 -4.45
C ALA A 45 -18.40 -25.00 -5.65
N ASP A 46 -19.21 -25.97 -6.07
CA ASP A 46 -20.06 -25.85 -7.26
C ASP A 46 -21.27 -24.92 -7.00
N LEU A 47 -21.53 -24.55 -5.73
CA LEU A 47 -22.59 -23.64 -5.31
C LEU A 47 -22.14 -22.17 -5.16
N LEU A 48 -20.90 -21.87 -5.52
CA LEU A 48 -20.22 -20.60 -5.18
C LEU A 48 -19.65 -19.93 -6.42
N SER A 49 -19.55 -18.59 -6.37
CA SER A 49 -19.14 -17.77 -7.52
C SER A 49 -17.84 -16.98 -7.32
N ASN A 50 -17.35 -16.85 -6.08
CA ASN A 50 -16.18 -16.05 -5.72
C ASN A 50 -14.99 -16.96 -5.39
N ARG A 51 -13.76 -16.58 -5.78
CA ARG A 51 -12.57 -17.44 -5.59
C ARG A 51 -12.26 -17.73 -4.13
N ASN A 52 -12.43 -16.75 -3.24
CA ASN A 52 -12.21 -16.91 -1.80
C ASN A 52 -13.25 -17.87 -1.20
N THR A 53 -14.52 -17.78 -1.59
CA THR A 53 -15.54 -18.71 -1.09
C THR A 53 -15.35 -20.11 -1.64
N ILE A 54 -14.99 -20.26 -2.91
CA ILE A 54 -14.63 -21.55 -3.52
C ILE A 54 -13.41 -22.19 -2.81
N ALA A 55 -12.35 -21.41 -2.57
CA ALA A 55 -11.17 -21.91 -1.87
C ALA A 55 -11.49 -22.36 -0.43
N THR A 56 -12.33 -21.59 0.26
CA THR A 56 -12.79 -21.93 1.62
C THR A 56 -13.66 -23.18 1.62
N ALA A 57 -14.53 -23.33 0.63
CA ALA A 57 -15.40 -24.50 0.49
C ALA A 57 -14.61 -25.78 0.26
N ASN A 58 -13.62 -25.76 -0.64
CA ASN A 58 -12.72 -26.89 -0.86
C ASN A 58 -11.97 -27.26 0.43
N ALA A 59 -11.51 -26.26 1.20
CA ALA A 59 -10.84 -26.51 2.47
C ALA A 59 -11.79 -27.14 3.51
N ILE A 60 -13.04 -26.69 3.58
CA ILE A 60 -14.03 -27.28 4.49
C ILE A 60 -14.40 -28.69 4.03
N GLU A 61 -14.49 -28.95 2.73
CA GLU A 61 -14.79 -30.27 2.17
C GLU A 61 -13.68 -31.30 2.45
N SER A 62 -12.44 -30.84 2.64
CA SER A 62 -11.30 -31.70 3.04
C SER A 62 -11.32 -32.12 4.51
N LEU A 63 -12.17 -31.49 5.34
CA LEU A 63 -12.23 -31.78 6.78
C LEU A 63 -12.82 -33.18 7.04
N PRO A 64 -12.49 -33.80 8.19
CA PRO A 64 -13.17 -35.00 8.65
C PRO A 64 -14.70 -34.82 8.64
N ALA A 65 -15.43 -35.88 8.30
CA ALA A 65 -16.90 -35.82 8.19
C ALA A 65 -17.60 -35.46 9.52
N ASP A 66 -16.92 -35.66 10.65
CA ASP A 66 -17.35 -35.28 11.98
C ASP A 66 -16.86 -33.87 12.42
N HIS A 67 -16.14 -33.13 11.57
CA HIS A 67 -15.80 -31.76 11.87
C HIS A 67 -17.04 -30.87 11.86
N GLU A 68 -17.15 -29.94 12.83
CA GLU A 68 -18.33 -29.08 12.97
C GLU A 68 -18.63 -28.30 11.70
N LEU A 69 -17.61 -27.68 11.10
CA LEU A 69 -17.78 -26.91 9.85
C LEU A 69 -18.33 -27.76 8.70
N TYR A 70 -17.81 -28.97 8.52
CA TYR A 70 -18.26 -29.88 7.47
C TYR A 70 -19.73 -30.28 7.66
N ARG A 71 -20.09 -30.73 8.87
CA ARG A 71 -21.49 -31.10 9.17
C ARG A 71 -22.47 -29.93 8.98
N ARG A 72 -22.05 -28.71 9.35
CA ARG A 72 -22.88 -27.52 9.18
C ARG A 72 -23.06 -27.13 7.72
N ALA A 73 -22.01 -27.27 6.90
CA ALA A 73 -22.08 -27.03 5.47
C ALA A 73 -23.10 -27.95 4.77
N LEU A 74 -23.22 -29.21 5.20
CA LEU A 74 -24.21 -30.16 4.67
C LEU A 74 -25.67 -29.77 4.98
N SER A 75 -25.91 -29.03 6.07
CA SER A 75 -27.26 -28.69 6.54
C SER A 75 -27.67 -27.25 6.21
N LEU A 76 -27.02 -26.60 5.23
CA LEU A 76 -27.30 -25.21 4.89
C LEU A 76 -28.62 -25.08 4.11
N PRO A 77 -29.47 -24.08 4.44
CA PRO A 77 -30.63 -23.72 3.62
C PRO A 77 -30.22 -23.27 2.21
N GLU A 78 -31.16 -23.36 1.27
CA GLU A 78 -30.98 -22.80 -0.07
C GLU A 78 -30.64 -21.29 0.01
N GLY A 79 -29.64 -20.85 -0.78
CA GLY A 79 -29.14 -19.47 -0.78
C GLY A 79 -28.17 -19.12 0.36
N ALA A 80 -28.02 -19.96 1.39
CA ALA A 80 -27.06 -19.73 2.49
C ALA A 80 -25.57 -20.06 2.20
N PRO A 81 -25.17 -20.93 1.25
CA PRO A 81 -23.78 -21.33 1.05
C PRO A 81 -22.79 -20.15 0.92
N GLN A 82 -23.09 -19.17 0.07
CA GLN A 82 -22.19 -18.05 -0.19
C GLN A 82 -21.83 -17.26 1.07
N ALA A 83 -22.83 -16.96 1.91
CA ALA A 83 -22.62 -16.23 3.16
C ALA A 83 -21.81 -17.07 4.17
N TYR A 84 -22.07 -18.39 4.23
CA TYR A 84 -21.38 -19.31 5.13
C TYR A 84 -19.88 -19.38 4.84
N PHE A 85 -19.51 -19.67 3.59
CA PHE A 85 -18.10 -19.77 3.20
C PHE A 85 -17.39 -18.42 3.24
N SER A 86 -18.07 -17.32 2.92
CA SER A 86 -17.51 -15.96 3.05
C SER A 86 -17.14 -15.62 4.50
N ALA A 87 -18.00 -15.94 5.47
CA ALA A 87 -17.73 -15.70 6.89
C ALA A 87 -16.51 -16.48 7.41
N LEU A 88 -16.23 -17.64 6.82
CA LEU A 88 -15.14 -18.54 7.19
C LEU A 88 -13.83 -18.29 6.42
N ALA A 89 -13.88 -17.50 5.34
CA ALA A 89 -12.74 -17.25 4.46
C ALA A 89 -11.58 -16.48 5.12
N GLY A 90 -11.75 -15.82 6.26
CA GLY A 90 -10.63 -15.15 6.94
C GLY A 90 -9.98 -14.00 6.14
N GLU A 91 -10.73 -13.33 5.26
CA GLU A 91 -10.24 -12.27 4.37
C GLU A 91 -9.47 -11.15 5.09
N ILE A 92 -9.78 -10.92 6.37
CA ILE A 92 -9.10 -9.92 7.22
C ILE A 92 -7.57 -10.07 7.20
N HIS A 93 -7.03 -11.30 7.12
CA HIS A 93 -5.59 -11.53 7.08
C HIS A 93 -4.96 -11.10 5.76
N ALA A 94 -5.67 -11.32 4.64
CA ALA A 94 -5.26 -10.79 3.35
C ALA A 94 -5.42 -9.25 3.31
N SER A 95 -6.48 -8.69 3.89
CA SER A 95 -6.67 -7.24 4.00
C SER A 95 -5.56 -6.56 4.81
N VAL A 96 -5.12 -7.16 5.92
CA VAL A 96 -3.99 -6.65 6.71
C VAL A 96 -2.72 -6.63 5.86
N ARG A 97 -2.41 -7.73 5.15
CA ARG A 97 -1.23 -7.81 4.27
C ARG A 97 -1.27 -6.74 3.17
N HIS A 98 -2.46 -6.39 2.67
CA HIS A 98 -2.64 -5.32 1.68
C HIS A 98 -2.44 -3.92 2.29
N ALA A 99 -2.83 -3.74 3.55
CA ALA A 99 -2.75 -2.46 4.23
C ALA A 99 -1.31 -2.09 4.63
N LEU A 100 -0.45 -3.07 4.94
CA LEU A 100 0.93 -2.83 5.38
C LEU A 100 1.73 -1.94 4.40
N PRO A 101 1.74 -2.18 3.06
CA PRO A 101 2.39 -1.28 2.10
C PRO A 101 1.86 0.15 2.07
N GLY A 102 0.60 0.38 2.49
CA GLY A 102 0.05 1.72 2.63
C GLY A 102 0.67 2.49 3.81
N LEU A 103 0.91 1.82 4.93
CA LEU A 103 1.50 2.39 6.14
C LEU A 103 2.95 2.86 5.92
N ASP A 104 3.63 2.14 5.05
CA ASP A 104 4.99 2.35 4.57
C ASP A 104 5.20 3.71 3.85
N THR A 105 4.14 4.36 3.35
CA THR A 105 4.24 5.62 2.61
C THR A 105 4.52 6.81 3.53
N THR A 106 3.83 6.88 4.68
CA THR A 106 4.04 7.94 5.66
C THR A 106 5.46 7.92 6.23
N ILE A 107 6.03 6.73 6.39
CA ILE A 107 7.37 6.52 6.99
C ILE A 107 8.48 7.17 6.17
N ARG A 108 8.38 7.16 4.83
CA ARG A 108 9.40 7.75 3.94
C ARG A 108 9.16 9.25 3.66
N ASP A 109 7.91 9.69 3.56
CA ASP A 109 7.60 11.05 3.11
C ASP A 109 7.96 12.10 4.18
N VAL A 110 7.71 11.76 5.45
CA VAL A 110 7.97 12.58 6.64
C VAL A 110 9.45 13.01 6.77
N PRO A 111 10.44 12.10 6.83
CA PRO A 111 11.85 12.46 6.97
C PRO A 111 12.39 13.16 5.71
N LEU A 112 12.00 12.72 4.51
CA LEU A 112 12.46 13.32 3.26
C LEU A 112 12.02 14.77 3.13
N LYS A 113 10.77 15.09 3.51
CA LYS A 113 10.28 16.46 3.50
C LYS A 113 11.05 17.36 4.46
N HIS A 114 11.34 16.87 5.67
CA HIS A 114 12.12 17.60 6.65
C HIS A 114 13.55 17.86 6.14
N LEU A 115 14.22 16.81 5.68
CA LEU A 115 15.57 16.89 5.13
C LEU A 115 15.63 17.86 3.94
N ARG A 116 14.69 17.78 2.99
CA ARG A 116 14.61 18.71 1.85
C ARG A 116 14.50 20.16 2.31
N ALA A 117 13.66 20.41 3.31
CA ALA A 117 13.49 21.76 3.83
C ALA A 117 14.72 22.28 4.60
N ASN A 118 15.54 21.41 5.19
CA ASN A 118 16.83 21.77 5.80
C ASN A 118 17.96 21.91 4.77
N LEU A 119 17.93 21.14 3.68
CA LEU A 119 18.87 21.29 2.56
C LEU A 119 18.62 22.60 1.78
N ASN A 120 17.36 23.00 1.69
CA ASN A 120 16.95 24.28 1.10
C ASN A 120 17.04 25.45 2.07
N ALA A 121 17.43 25.22 3.33
CA ALA A 121 17.56 26.29 4.31
C ALA A 121 18.81 27.13 4.00
N GLY A 122 18.62 28.45 3.91
CA GLY A 122 19.69 29.39 3.67
C GLY A 122 20.64 29.53 4.85
N ARG A 123 21.50 30.55 4.75
CA ARG A 123 22.32 31.04 5.85
C ARG A 123 21.92 32.48 6.13
N HIS A 124 21.90 32.83 7.40
CA HIS A 124 21.78 34.22 7.83
C HIS A 124 23.15 34.75 8.26
N ALA A 125 23.37 36.06 8.09
CA ALA A 125 24.55 36.72 8.62
C ALA A 125 24.57 36.66 10.15
N GLY A 126 25.78 36.65 10.74
CA GLY A 126 25.94 36.84 12.17
C GLY A 126 25.57 38.25 12.61
N SER A 127 25.38 38.47 13.91
CA SER A 127 25.11 39.78 14.49
C SER A 127 26.24 40.77 14.13
N PRO A 128 25.92 42.02 13.73
CA PRO A 128 26.93 43.03 13.44
C PRO A 128 27.86 43.24 14.65
N THR A 129 29.16 43.18 14.43
CA THR A 129 30.17 43.46 15.48
C THR A 129 30.88 44.76 15.18
N ALA A 130 30.79 45.73 16.09
CA ALA A 130 31.59 46.96 16.03
C ALA A 130 33.05 46.75 16.53
N ALA A 131 33.37 45.58 17.08
CA ALA A 131 34.62 45.28 17.78
C ALA A 131 35.46 44.15 17.13
N ALA A 132 35.38 43.98 15.81
CA ALA A 132 36.25 43.03 15.12
C ALA A 132 37.73 43.45 15.28
N GLY A 133 38.52 42.66 16.02
CA GLY A 133 39.95 42.91 16.25
C GLY A 133 40.30 43.69 17.52
N VAL A 134 39.36 43.94 18.44
CA VAL A 134 39.61 44.69 19.68
C VAL A 134 39.89 43.79 20.90
N SER A 135 39.69 42.46 20.76
CA SER A 135 39.99 41.47 21.81
C SER A 135 40.43 40.13 21.22
N ASP A 136 41.32 39.42 21.91
CA ASP A 136 41.70 38.02 21.61
C ASP A 136 40.66 36.99 22.08
N ALA A 137 39.53 37.44 22.64
CA ALA A 137 38.43 36.56 23.00
C ALA A 137 37.80 35.95 21.73
N PRO A 138 37.48 34.64 21.71
CA PRO A 138 36.80 34.02 20.58
C PRO A 138 35.50 34.79 20.26
N PRO A 139 35.17 35.02 18.98
CA PRO A 139 33.92 35.67 18.61
C PRO A 139 32.74 34.92 19.24
N ALA A 140 31.79 35.65 19.82
CA ALA A 140 30.56 35.04 20.33
C ALA A 140 29.85 34.28 19.20
N ALA A 141 29.28 33.11 19.49
CA ALA A 141 28.66 32.25 18.46
C ALA A 141 27.59 32.97 17.62
N SER A 142 26.95 34.01 18.17
CA SER A 142 25.97 34.86 17.49
C SER A 142 26.57 35.73 16.37
N THR A 143 27.88 35.95 16.37
CA THR A 143 28.60 36.78 15.39
C THR A 143 29.05 36.00 14.15
N LEU A 144 29.00 34.67 14.22
CA LEU A 144 29.27 33.79 13.09
C LEU A 144 28.00 33.62 12.23
N PRO A 145 28.14 33.41 10.90
CA PRO A 145 27.01 33.06 10.06
C PRO A 145 26.29 31.81 10.59
N GLY A 146 24.97 31.92 10.76
CA GLY A 146 24.12 30.82 11.23
C GLY A 146 23.37 30.13 10.09
N SER A 147 22.87 28.93 10.36
CA SER A 147 22.03 28.18 9.41
C SER A 147 20.57 28.42 9.72
N ASP A 148 19.75 28.69 8.70
CA ASP A 148 18.29 28.74 8.85
C ASP A 148 17.66 27.35 9.01
N ALA A 149 18.48 26.29 9.06
CA ALA A 149 18.00 24.93 9.23
C ALA A 149 17.42 24.75 10.63
N HIS A 150 16.38 23.94 10.72
CA HIS A 150 15.72 23.59 11.98
C HIS A 150 15.96 22.10 12.20
N PRO A 151 17.04 21.74 12.90
CA PRO A 151 17.54 20.37 12.98
C PRO A 151 16.60 19.43 13.73
N ALA A 152 15.81 19.92 14.68
CA ALA A 152 14.88 19.10 15.46
C ALA A 152 13.45 19.28 14.97
N TRP A 153 12.68 18.19 14.98
CA TRP A 153 11.30 18.22 14.52
C TRP A 153 10.41 17.18 15.19
N ALA A 154 9.11 17.50 15.22
CA ALA A 154 8.04 16.60 15.63
C ALA A 154 6.88 16.72 14.64
N GLN A 155 6.21 15.61 14.36
CA GLN A 155 5.08 15.56 13.44
C GLN A 155 3.95 14.71 13.99
N LEU A 156 2.72 15.22 13.88
CA LEU A 156 1.50 14.45 14.07
C LEU A 156 0.96 14.07 12.70
N VAL A 157 0.67 12.80 12.50
CA VAL A 157 0.17 12.26 11.23
C VAL A 157 -1.21 11.63 11.42
N GLY A 158 -2.06 11.79 10.42
CA GLY A 158 -3.34 11.10 10.34
C GLY A 158 -3.66 10.74 8.90
N SER A 159 -4.25 9.57 8.67
CA SER A 159 -4.72 9.18 7.34
C SER A 159 -6.01 8.36 7.39
N TRP A 160 -6.79 8.48 6.31
CA TRP A 160 -8.02 7.75 6.07
C TRP A 160 -7.96 7.19 4.65
N GLN A 161 -8.09 5.88 4.55
CA GLN A 161 -8.00 5.15 3.29
C GLN A 161 -9.25 4.29 3.10
N ASP A 162 -9.85 4.42 1.93
CA ASP A 162 -10.97 3.63 1.46
C ASP A 162 -10.53 2.83 0.23
N GLN A 163 -10.61 1.51 0.34
CA GLN A 163 -10.29 0.55 -0.72
C GLN A 163 -11.58 -0.15 -1.16
N GLY A 164 -11.93 -0.01 -2.43
CA GLY A 164 -13.10 -0.65 -3.02
C GLY A 164 -12.96 -2.15 -3.13
N ALA A 165 -14.11 -2.83 -3.11
CA ALA A 165 -14.21 -4.28 -3.30
C ALA A 165 -13.73 -4.73 -4.69
N THR A 166 -13.40 -6.01 -4.77
CA THR A 166 -13.15 -6.74 -6.02
C THR A 166 -14.15 -7.88 -6.14
N ASP A 167 -14.13 -8.60 -7.25
CA ASP A 167 -14.97 -9.80 -7.42
C ASP A 167 -14.61 -10.88 -6.38
N ASP A 168 -13.38 -10.83 -5.86
CA ASP A 168 -12.84 -11.81 -4.93
C ASP A 168 -12.78 -11.30 -3.47
N SER A 169 -12.76 -9.99 -3.22
CA SER A 169 -12.46 -9.44 -1.89
C SER A 169 -13.38 -8.29 -1.48
N ASN A 170 -13.74 -8.22 -0.20
CA ASN A 170 -14.55 -7.13 0.35
C ASN A 170 -13.84 -5.75 0.35
N ALA A 171 -14.63 -4.68 0.46
CA ALA A 171 -14.12 -3.32 0.64
C ALA A 171 -13.50 -3.14 2.03
N VAL A 172 -12.48 -2.29 2.13
CA VAL A 172 -11.70 -2.10 3.36
C VAL A 172 -11.54 -0.62 3.66
N ARG A 173 -11.69 -0.28 4.94
CA ARG A 173 -11.43 1.06 5.46
C ARG A 173 -10.31 1.02 6.49
N LEU A 174 -9.30 1.85 6.28
CA LEU A 174 -8.12 1.95 7.13
C LEU A 174 -7.99 3.37 7.66
N ARG A 175 -7.82 3.50 8.97
CA ARG A 175 -7.55 4.77 9.65
C ARG A 175 -6.23 4.65 10.39
N THR A 176 -5.36 5.64 10.25
CA THR A 176 -4.06 5.66 10.92
C THR A 176 -3.86 6.99 11.62
N GLY A 177 -3.35 6.95 12.84
CA GLY A 177 -2.89 8.13 13.57
C GLY A 177 -1.52 7.86 14.18
N GLY A 178 -0.69 8.89 14.33
CA GLY A 178 0.62 8.68 14.92
C GLY A 178 1.44 9.94 15.14
N ILE A 179 2.62 9.72 15.69
CA ILE A 179 3.60 10.75 15.99
C ILE A 179 4.99 10.30 15.53
N PHE A 180 5.74 11.24 14.98
CA PHE A 180 7.13 11.06 14.62
C PHE A 180 7.97 12.18 15.24
N ILE A 181 9.16 11.84 15.71
CA ILE A 181 10.15 12.79 16.21
C ILE A 181 11.48 12.49 15.55
N GLY A 182 12.26 13.53 15.24
CA GLY A 182 13.54 13.32 14.59
C GLY A 182 14.48 14.50 14.73
N VAL A 183 15.72 14.24 14.33
CA VAL A 183 16.78 15.22 14.30
C VAL A 183 17.68 14.99 13.10
N ASP A 184 18.19 16.05 12.49
CA ASP A 184 19.29 15.98 11.54
C ASP A 184 20.37 17.02 11.80
N ARG A 185 21.59 16.75 11.33
CA ARG A 185 22.75 17.62 11.45
C ARG A 185 23.58 17.62 10.19
N ALA A 186 24.21 18.76 9.92
CA ALA A 186 25.23 18.85 8.89
C ALA A 186 26.51 18.12 9.35
N ILE A 187 27.06 17.29 8.47
CA ILE A 187 28.25 16.47 8.75
C ILE A 187 29.48 16.89 7.94
N GLY A 188 29.39 18.00 7.19
CA GLY A 188 30.47 18.53 6.35
C GLY A 188 30.23 18.30 4.86
N ALA A 189 30.98 19.04 4.03
CA ALA A 189 30.91 18.98 2.56
C ALA A 189 29.49 19.09 1.95
N GLY A 190 28.57 19.77 2.63
CA GLY A 190 27.17 19.93 2.23
C GLY A 190 26.24 18.75 2.54
N TRP A 191 26.74 17.70 3.18
CA TRP A 191 25.93 16.56 3.61
C TRP A 191 25.21 16.81 4.93
N ARG A 192 23.98 16.31 5.00
CA ARG A 192 23.16 16.26 6.21
C ARG A 192 22.74 14.83 6.48
N LEU A 193 22.85 14.40 7.73
CA LEU A 193 22.38 13.10 8.21
C LEU A 193 21.44 13.29 9.39
N GLY A 194 20.41 12.45 9.45
CA GLY A 194 19.43 12.48 10.52
C GLY A 194 18.83 11.11 10.82
N GLY A 195 18.14 11.07 11.94
CA GLY A 195 17.40 9.91 12.39
C GLY A 195 16.05 10.34 12.95
N ALA A 196 15.08 9.42 12.88
CA ALA A 196 13.76 9.63 13.44
C ALA A 196 13.19 8.34 14.02
N LEU A 197 12.30 8.50 14.98
CA LEU A 197 11.49 7.46 15.58
C LEU A 197 10.02 7.81 15.37
N GLY A 198 9.19 6.78 15.19
CA GLY A 198 7.76 6.95 14.98
C GLY A 198 6.93 5.88 15.64
N TYR A 199 5.74 6.27 16.06
CA TYR A 199 4.68 5.37 16.50
C TYR A 199 3.40 5.67 15.71
N THR A 200 2.77 4.63 15.17
CA THR A 200 1.45 4.74 14.55
C THR A 200 0.52 3.65 15.09
N ASP A 201 -0.74 4.03 15.27
CA ASP A 201 -1.85 3.11 15.53
C ASP A 201 -2.79 3.14 14.33
N SER A 202 -3.09 1.96 13.80
CA SER A 202 -3.94 1.80 12.62
C SER A 202 -5.09 0.85 12.91
N GLN A 203 -6.29 1.24 12.49
CA GLN A 203 -7.50 0.44 12.59
C GLN A 203 -8.03 0.13 11.20
N LEU A 204 -8.13 -1.15 10.90
CA LEU A 204 -8.67 -1.69 9.65
C LEU A 204 -10.03 -2.33 9.92
N ARG A 205 -11.01 -2.03 9.09
CA ARG A 205 -12.33 -2.66 9.08
C ARG A 205 -12.67 -3.15 7.69
N THR A 206 -13.23 -4.34 7.61
CA THR A 206 -13.75 -4.91 6.36
C THR A 206 -15.25 -4.64 6.30
N ASP A 207 -15.72 -3.99 5.24
CA ASP A 207 -17.15 -3.72 5.07
C ASP A 207 -17.90 -4.99 4.68
N GLY A 208 -19.13 -5.16 5.17
CA GLY A 208 -19.92 -6.37 4.94
C GLY A 208 -19.50 -7.60 5.77
N ALA A 209 -18.43 -7.51 6.56
CA ALA A 209 -17.96 -8.56 7.45
C ALA A 209 -17.82 -8.06 8.89
N ASN A 210 -18.06 -8.93 9.87
CA ASN A 210 -17.79 -8.62 11.28
C ASN A 210 -16.28 -8.80 11.59
N ALA A 211 -15.41 -8.08 10.87
CA ALA A 211 -13.97 -8.25 10.96
C ALA A 211 -13.24 -6.91 11.12
N LYS A 212 -12.29 -6.89 12.07
CA LYS A 212 -11.43 -5.73 12.33
C LYS A 212 -10.00 -6.16 12.67
N SER A 213 -9.06 -5.26 12.41
CA SER A 213 -7.66 -5.40 12.82
C SER A 213 -7.15 -4.10 13.41
N ASN A 214 -6.39 -4.21 14.49
CA ASN A 214 -5.58 -3.13 15.04
C ASN A 214 -4.11 -3.42 14.74
N ILE A 215 -3.37 -2.42 14.30
CA ILE A 215 -1.96 -2.55 13.93
C ILE A 215 -1.20 -1.42 14.62
N SER A 216 -0.38 -1.77 15.60
CA SER A 216 0.51 -0.82 16.27
C SER A 216 1.91 -0.95 15.67
N SER A 217 2.44 0.15 15.14
CA SER A 217 3.70 0.15 14.39
C SER A 217 4.74 1.06 15.04
N TYR A 218 5.96 0.56 15.18
CA TYR A 218 7.10 1.28 15.74
C TYR A 218 8.17 1.37 14.66
N SER A 219 8.55 2.59 14.29
CA SER A 219 9.45 2.86 13.16
C SER A 219 10.75 3.47 13.64
N ALA A 220 11.88 2.97 13.12
CA ALA A 220 13.19 3.57 13.25
C ALA A 220 13.70 3.94 11.85
N ILE A 221 14.12 5.20 11.68
CA ILE A 221 14.42 5.79 10.38
C ILE A 221 15.81 6.43 10.45
N ALA A 222 16.63 6.19 9.43
CA ALA A 222 17.85 6.92 9.17
C ALA A 222 17.77 7.54 7.77
N TYR A 223 18.18 8.81 7.64
CA TYR A 223 18.08 9.53 6.38
C TYR A 223 19.25 10.50 6.20
N GLY A 224 19.53 10.83 4.96
CA GLY A 224 20.62 11.72 4.61
C GLY A 224 20.48 12.30 3.22
N GLY A 225 21.16 13.42 2.99
CA GLY A 225 21.11 14.04 1.68
C GLY A 225 22.04 15.22 1.53
N LYS A 226 22.10 15.70 0.30
CA LYS A 226 22.93 16.83 -0.10
C LYS A 226 22.27 17.58 -1.24
N ALA A 227 22.40 18.89 -1.21
CA ALA A 227 22.07 19.75 -2.32
C ALA A 227 23.35 20.12 -3.09
N PHE A 228 23.34 19.90 -4.40
CA PHE A 228 24.42 20.26 -5.32
C PHE A 228 23.98 21.48 -6.13
N GLU A 229 24.72 22.57 -5.99
CA GLU A 229 24.51 23.76 -6.82
C GLU A 229 24.98 23.47 -8.26
N THR A 230 24.15 23.83 -9.24
CA THR A 230 24.46 23.74 -10.67
C THR A 230 24.30 25.12 -11.32
N ARG A 231 24.75 25.28 -12.57
CA ARG A 231 24.63 26.56 -13.30
C ARG A 231 23.19 27.03 -13.49
N GLY A 232 22.20 26.13 -13.46
CA GLY A 232 20.81 26.42 -13.78
C GLY A 232 19.81 26.09 -12.68
N GLY A 233 20.27 25.62 -11.52
CA GLY A 233 19.39 25.19 -10.44
C GLY A 233 20.14 24.43 -9.35
N ARG A 234 19.40 23.68 -8.54
CA ARG A 234 19.96 22.91 -7.42
C ARG A 234 19.46 21.47 -7.45
N LEU A 235 20.39 20.53 -7.52
CA LEU A 235 20.08 19.10 -7.47
C LEU A 235 20.08 18.62 -6.02
N ASN A 236 18.90 18.28 -5.51
CA ASN A 236 18.69 17.66 -4.21
C ASN A 236 18.79 16.14 -4.35
N VAL A 237 19.73 15.53 -3.64
CA VAL A 237 19.84 14.08 -3.50
C VAL A 237 19.47 13.71 -2.08
N LEU A 238 18.41 12.92 -1.92
CA LEU A 238 17.95 12.43 -0.64
C LEU A 238 17.93 10.90 -0.65
N LEU A 239 18.32 10.31 0.46
CA LEU A 239 18.27 8.87 0.69
C LEU A 239 17.85 8.56 2.11
N GLY A 240 17.31 7.37 2.33
CA GLY A 240 17.03 6.90 3.67
C GLY A 240 16.63 5.43 3.71
N THR A 241 16.55 4.96 4.93
CA THR A 241 16.11 3.61 5.27
C THR A 241 15.22 3.67 6.49
N ALA A 242 14.27 2.75 6.55
CA ALA A 242 13.43 2.58 7.71
C ALA A 242 13.28 1.09 8.03
N TYR A 243 13.18 0.79 9.32
CA TYR A 243 12.75 -0.50 9.81
C TYR A 243 11.54 -0.28 10.71
N THR A 244 10.48 -1.04 10.46
CA THR A 244 9.23 -0.95 11.21
C THR A 244 8.85 -2.32 11.76
N TRP A 245 8.55 -2.36 13.06
CA TRP A 245 7.94 -3.51 13.72
C TRP A 245 6.43 -3.24 13.85
N HIS A 246 5.62 -4.22 13.47
CA HIS A 246 4.17 -4.17 13.56
C HIS A 246 3.66 -5.26 14.51
N ASN A 247 2.84 -4.88 15.47
CA ASN A 247 2.01 -5.80 16.24
C ASN A 247 0.60 -5.78 15.65
N VAL A 248 0.14 -6.92 15.16
CA VAL A 248 -1.16 -7.08 14.51
C VAL A 248 -2.07 -7.88 15.42
N GLY A 249 -3.19 -7.27 15.81
CA GLY A 249 -4.28 -7.94 16.51
C GLY A 249 -5.53 -7.98 15.63
N THR A 250 -6.01 -9.17 15.32
CA THR A 250 -7.20 -9.40 14.49
C THR A 250 -8.36 -9.94 15.32
N ARG A 251 -9.58 -9.54 14.96
CA ARG A 251 -10.82 -10.10 15.51
C ARG A 251 -11.86 -10.20 14.41
N ARG A 252 -12.39 -11.40 14.16
CA ARG A 252 -13.53 -11.63 13.28
C ARG A 252 -14.63 -12.42 13.97
N GLY A 253 -15.88 -12.03 13.75
CA GLY A 253 -17.05 -12.80 14.15
C GLY A 253 -17.52 -13.66 12.98
N VAL A 254 -17.76 -14.93 13.25
CA VAL A 254 -18.37 -15.88 12.30
C VAL A 254 -19.78 -16.15 12.80
N VAL A 255 -20.75 -15.56 12.10
CA VAL A 255 -22.17 -15.80 12.33
C VAL A 255 -22.74 -16.39 11.06
N ALA A 256 -22.84 -17.72 11.02
CA ALA A 256 -23.19 -18.45 9.81
C ALA A 256 -23.88 -19.78 10.15
N GLY A 257 -25.14 -19.93 9.72
CA GLY A 257 -25.99 -21.04 10.15
C GLY A 257 -26.19 -21.00 11.68
N ALA A 258 -25.76 -22.06 12.37
CA ALA A 258 -25.79 -22.14 13.84
C ALA A 258 -24.45 -21.77 14.50
N LEU A 259 -23.45 -21.33 13.73
CA LEU A 259 -22.18 -20.86 14.27
C LEU A 259 -22.34 -19.43 14.80
N ASP A 260 -21.90 -19.20 16.02
CA ASP A 260 -21.64 -17.88 16.58
C ASP A 260 -20.30 -17.93 17.32
N GLN A 261 -19.24 -17.52 16.62
CA GLN A 261 -17.87 -17.62 17.11
C GLN A 261 -17.15 -16.29 16.96
N THR A 262 -16.33 -15.93 17.95
CA THR A 262 -15.42 -14.78 17.84
C THR A 262 -13.98 -15.27 17.80
N LEU A 263 -13.39 -15.18 16.62
CA LEU A 263 -12.04 -15.64 16.33
C LEU A 263 -11.05 -14.48 16.45
N ARG A 264 -9.94 -14.74 17.13
CA ARG A 264 -8.88 -13.74 17.39
C ARG A 264 -7.50 -14.33 17.10
N ALA A 265 -6.63 -13.54 16.48
CA ALA A 265 -5.22 -13.86 16.34
C ALA A 265 -4.35 -12.62 16.61
N ASP A 266 -3.20 -12.87 17.23
CA ASP A 266 -2.15 -11.88 17.47
C ASP A 266 -0.88 -12.38 16.78
N TYR A 267 -0.27 -11.54 15.95
CA TYR A 267 0.97 -11.87 15.26
C TYR A 267 1.81 -10.63 14.98
N ARG A 268 3.08 -10.87 14.61
CA ARG A 268 4.03 -9.81 14.31
C ARG A 268 4.28 -9.73 12.81
N ALA A 269 4.44 -8.52 12.31
CA ALA A 269 5.00 -8.25 10.99
C ALA A 269 6.15 -7.25 11.09
N SER A 270 6.98 -7.19 10.06
CA SER A 270 8.08 -6.24 9.95
C SER A 270 8.21 -5.74 8.53
N ALA A 271 8.56 -4.47 8.37
CA ALA A 271 8.88 -3.85 7.09
C ALA A 271 10.29 -3.29 7.13
N THR A 272 11.07 -3.57 6.09
CA THR A 272 12.35 -2.90 5.82
C THR A 272 12.21 -2.10 4.55
N GLN A 273 12.61 -0.84 4.59
CA GLN A 273 12.49 0.08 3.46
C GLN A 273 13.82 0.74 3.13
N LEU A 274 14.06 0.92 1.84
CA LEU A 274 15.12 1.74 1.27
C LEU A 274 14.47 2.71 0.30
N PHE A 275 14.79 3.99 0.40
CA PHE A 275 14.22 5.00 -0.46
C PHE A 275 15.23 6.07 -0.83
N ALA A 276 15.08 6.60 -2.04
CA ALA A 276 15.88 7.69 -2.58
C ALA A 276 15.00 8.63 -3.39
N GLU A 277 15.34 9.91 -3.38
CA GLU A 277 14.71 10.92 -4.22
C GLU A 277 15.77 11.86 -4.81
N LEU A 278 15.63 12.12 -6.10
CA LEU A 278 16.38 13.13 -6.83
C LEU A 278 15.41 14.25 -7.20
N GLY A 279 15.66 15.48 -6.75
CA GLY A 279 14.86 16.66 -7.07
C GLY A 279 15.74 17.72 -7.73
N TYR A 280 15.25 18.41 -8.76
CA TYR A 280 15.99 19.48 -9.42
C TYR A 280 15.25 20.81 -9.28
N ALA A 281 15.63 21.61 -8.30
CA ALA A 281 14.97 22.88 -8.00
C ALA A 281 15.42 23.98 -8.98
N LEU A 282 14.45 24.56 -9.66
CA LEU A 282 14.57 25.63 -10.65
C LEU A 282 13.86 26.88 -10.11
N ALA A 283 14.53 28.03 -10.18
CA ALA A 283 13.85 29.31 -9.97
C ALA A 283 13.01 29.64 -11.21
N ALA A 284 11.70 29.89 -11.03
CA ALA A 284 10.82 30.25 -12.13
C ALA A 284 10.68 31.77 -12.27
N SER A 285 10.23 32.44 -11.21
CA SER A 285 10.11 33.90 -11.17
C SER A 285 9.90 34.39 -9.74
N GLY A 286 10.62 35.44 -9.33
CA GLY A 286 10.49 36.03 -8.00
C GLY A 286 10.54 35.00 -6.86
N ALA A 287 9.42 34.85 -6.15
CA ALA A 287 9.25 33.94 -5.01
C ALA A 287 8.87 32.49 -5.41
N LEU A 288 8.71 32.19 -6.70
CA LEU A 288 8.25 30.91 -7.22
C LEU A 288 9.42 30.03 -7.69
N SER A 289 9.39 28.77 -7.26
CA SER A 289 10.31 27.71 -7.68
C SER A 289 9.57 26.44 -8.08
N VAL A 290 10.15 25.69 -9.00
CA VAL A 290 9.64 24.40 -9.48
C VAL A 290 10.71 23.34 -9.25
N GLU A 291 10.32 22.20 -8.69
CA GLU A 291 11.20 21.06 -8.44
C GLU A 291 10.58 19.79 -9.03
N PRO A 292 10.86 19.46 -10.31
CA PRO A 292 10.70 18.10 -10.79
C PRO A 292 11.51 17.13 -9.94
N TYR A 293 10.95 15.96 -9.66
CA TYR A 293 11.60 14.93 -8.87
C TYR A 293 11.34 13.53 -9.40
N ALA A 294 12.30 12.65 -9.15
CA ALA A 294 12.21 11.22 -9.37
C ALA A 294 12.53 10.49 -8.06
N GLY A 295 11.64 9.62 -7.62
CA GLY A 295 11.78 8.81 -6.42
C GLY A 295 11.88 7.32 -6.76
N LEU A 296 12.66 6.60 -5.97
CA LEU A 296 12.74 5.14 -5.97
C LEU A 296 12.57 4.68 -4.53
N ALA A 297 11.74 3.66 -4.31
CA ALA A 297 11.68 2.98 -3.03
C ALA A 297 11.53 1.49 -3.21
N TRP A 298 12.17 0.73 -2.34
CA TRP A 298 12.03 -0.71 -2.20
C TRP A 298 11.57 -1.01 -0.78
N ALA A 299 10.62 -1.92 -0.65
CA ALA A 299 10.12 -2.40 0.63
C ALA A 299 10.08 -3.93 0.63
N SER A 300 10.57 -4.54 1.72
CA SER A 300 10.36 -5.94 2.03
C SER A 300 9.55 -6.05 3.30
N GLN A 301 8.42 -6.73 3.18
CA GLN A 301 7.52 -6.99 4.30
C GLN A 301 7.54 -8.46 4.62
N ARG A 302 7.50 -8.77 5.92
CA ARG A 302 7.44 -10.14 6.43
C ARG A 302 6.38 -10.20 7.51
N SER A 303 5.42 -11.08 7.34
CA SER A 303 4.47 -11.45 8.38
C SER A 303 4.87 -12.80 8.98
N SER A 304 4.75 -12.90 10.30
CA SER A 304 4.88 -14.18 11.01
C SER A 304 3.68 -15.09 10.70
N ALA A 305 3.84 -16.37 11.00
CA ALA A 305 2.70 -17.28 11.09
C ALA A 305 1.74 -16.82 12.19
N PHE A 306 0.47 -17.21 12.08
CA PHE A 306 -0.56 -16.91 13.07
C PHE A 306 -1.45 -18.12 13.33
N GLN A 307 -2.11 -18.12 14.48
CA GLN A 307 -3.11 -19.10 14.86
C GLN A 307 -4.27 -18.34 15.49
N GLU A 308 -5.45 -18.46 14.89
CA GLU A 308 -6.68 -17.97 15.50
C GLU A 308 -7.12 -18.86 16.66
N ARG A 309 -7.83 -18.26 17.60
CA ARG A 309 -8.45 -18.92 18.75
C ARG A 309 -9.91 -18.49 18.84
N GLY A 310 -10.77 -19.34 19.41
CA GLY A 310 -12.14 -18.96 19.77
C GLY A 310 -13.26 -19.74 19.08
N GLY A 311 -12.96 -20.86 18.40
CA GLY A 311 -13.97 -21.74 17.82
C GLY A 311 -13.42 -22.67 16.74
N SER A 312 -14.27 -23.56 16.22
CA SER A 312 -13.96 -24.52 15.15
C SER A 312 -13.67 -23.85 13.80
N GLY A 313 -14.09 -22.60 13.61
CA GLY A 313 -13.75 -21.78 12.45
C GLY A 313 -12.35 -21.17 12.48
N ALA A 314 -11.54 -21.45 13.51
CA ALA A 314 -10.22 -20.87 13.68
C ALA A 314 -9.26 -21.29 12.56
N LEU A 315 -8.51 -20.31 12.05
CA LEU A 315 -7.51 -20.49 11.00
C LEU A 315 -6.09 -20.44 11.53
N SER A 316 -5.24 -21.31 11.01
CA SER A 316 -3.77 -21.19 11.05
C SER A 316 -3.28 -20.55 9.76
N GLY A 317 -2.35 -19.61 9.84
CA GLY A 317 -1.73 -18.99 8.67
C GLY A 317 -0.22 -19.11 8.70
N VAL A 318 0.38 -19.33 7.53
CA VAL A 318 1.85 -19.42 7.41
C VAL A 318 2.50 -18.04 7.34
N GLY A 319 3.76 -17.96 7.77
CA GLY A 319 4.56 -16.76 7.55
C GLY A 319 4.79 -16.55 6.06
N GLN A 320 4.65 -15.31 5.58
CA GLN A 320 4.94 -14.98 4.17
C GLN A 320 5.64 -13.63 4.09
N SER A 321 6.36 -13.42 2.99
CA SER A 321 7.01 -12.15 2.66
C SER A 321 6.53 -11.62 1.33
N ALA A 322 6.50 -10.29 1.19
CA ALA A 322 6.21 -9.61 -0.06
C ALA A 322 7.27 -8.52 -0.28
N ARG A 323 7.67 -8.33 -1.54
CA ARG A 323 8.60 -7.29 -1.94
C ARG A 323 7.96 -6.40 -2.98
N THR A 324 8.01 -5.10 -2.72
CA THR A 324 7.45 -4.09 -3.63
C THR A 324 8.50 -3.04 -3.93
N THR A 325 8.62 -2.69 -5.21
CA THR A 325 9.41 -1.54 -5.65
C THR A 325 8.46 -0.49 -6.20
N THR A 326 8.66 0.78 -5.82
CA THR A 326 7.90 1.89 -6.37
C THR A 326 8.82 2.92 -7.00
N THR A 327 8.49 3.37 -8.19
CA THR A 327 9.08 4.55 -8.83
C THR A 327 8.08 5.68 -8.83
N THR A 328 8.51 6.88 -8.49
CA THR A 328 7.66 8.07 -8.51
C THR A 328 8.28 9.11 -9.42
N LEU A 329 7.48 9.73 -10.28
CA LEU A 329 7.85 10.91 -11.04
C LEU A 329 6.87 12.01 -10.69
N GLY A 330 7.34 13.21 -10.39
CA GLY A 330 6.46 14.31 -10.06
C GLY A 330 7.12 15.67 -10.17
N ALA A 331 6.35 16.70 -9.84
CA ALA A 331 6.84 18.05 -9.76
C ALA A 331 6.19 18.76 -8.58
N ARG A 332 6.96 19.65 -7.94
CA ARG A 332 6.51 20.48 -6.83
C ARG A 332 6.70 21.94 -7.17
N LEU A 333 5.67 22.74 -6.95
CA LEU A 333 5.73 24.18 -6.96
C LEU A 333 5.88 24.67 -5.53
N ARG A 334 6.82 25.58 -5.29
CA ARG A 334 6.97 26.26 -4.00
C ARG A 334 6.94 27.76 -4.23
N HIS A 335 6.05 28.43 -3.51
CA HIS A 335 5.91 29.88 -3.52
C HIS A 335 6.22 30.43 -2.14
N ALA A 336 7.27 31.24 -2.01
CA ALA A 336 7.58 31.92 -0.76
C ALA A 336 6.55 33.04 -0.52
N LEU A 337 6.00 33.07 0.70
CA LEU A 337 4.97 34.02 1.11
C LEU A 337 5.59 34.96 2.13
N GLN A 338 5.82 36.21 1.74
CA GLN A 338 6.29 37.27 2.63
C GLN A 338 5.26 38.40 2.62
N SER A 339 4.60 38.62 3.76
CA SER A 339 3.62 39.71 3.93
C SER A 339 3.66 40.25 5.35
N GLY A 340 4.23 41.46 5.51
CA GLY A 340 4.40 42.09 6.82
C GLY A 340 5.25 41.24 7.77
N ARG A 341 4.65 40.76 8.87
CA ARG A 341 5.30 39.85 9.83
C ARG A 341 5.20 38.37 9.46
N PHE A 342 4.41 38.03 8.43
CA PHE A 342 4.25 36.66 7.97
C PHE A 342 5.40 36.29 7.03
N ASP A 343 6.09 35.21 7.38
CA ASP A 343 7.09 34.57 6.52
C ASP A 343 6.80 33.06 6.48
N GLY A 344 6.46 32.59 5.30
CA GLY A 344 6.05 31.22 5.06
C GLY A 344 6.29 30.77 3.63
N ALA A 345 5.80 29.59 3.32
CA ALA A 345 5.79 29.09 1.96
C ALA A 345 4.59 28.18 1.74
N LEU A 346 3.98 28.32 0.56
CA LEU A 346 3.02 27.38 0.01
C LEU A 346 3.77 26.39 -0.88
N THR A 347 3.46 25.12 -0.76
CA THR A 347 3.96 24.05 -1.64
C THR A 347 2.76 23.30 -2.21
N VAL A 348 2.75 23.06 -3.52
CA VAL A 348 1.76 22.23 -4.20
C VAL A 348 2.51 21.26 -5.09
N GLY A 349 2.08 20.01 -5.15
CA GLY A 349 2.75 19.00 -5.96
C GLY A 349 1.80 17.98 -6.53
N ALA A 350 2.24 17.40 -7.64
CA ALA A 350 1.59 16.27 -8.26
C ALA A 350 2.66 15.24 -8.65
N GLY A 351 2.31 13.97 -8.60
CA GLY A 351 3.18 12.89 -9.00
C GLY A 351 2.43 11.67 -9.47
N TRP A 352 3.09 10.86 -10.28
CA TRP A 352 2.64 9.55 -10.67
C TRP A 352 3.60 8.52 -10.08
N ARG A 353 3.05 7.56 -9.36
CA ARG A 353 3.79 6.46 -8.77
C ARG A 353 3.38 5.16 -9.44
N ARG A 354 4.38 4.40 -9.85
CA ARG A 354 4.24 3.04 -10.38
C ARG A 354 4.83 2.02 -9.42
N ALA A 355 4.08 0.97 -9.12
CA ALA A 355 4.47 -0.14 -8.26
C ALA A 355 4.78 -1.40 -9.08
N PHE A 356 5.77 -2.17 -8.60
CA PHE A 356 6.29 -3.40 -9.22
C PHE A 356 6.57 -4.46 -8.14
N GLY A 357 6.75 -5.70 -8.57
CA GLY A 357 7.00 -6.84 -7.68
C GLY A 357 5.70 -7.53 -7.25
N ASP A 358 5.62 -7.88 -5.97
CA ASP A 358 4.49 -8.60 -5.39
C ASP A 358 3.32 -7.64 -5.15
N LEU A 359 2.43 -7.52 -6.14
CA LEU A 359 1.26 -6.64 -6.08
C LEU A 359 -0.04 -7.40 -5.78
N SER A 360 -0.05 -8.71 -5.94
CA SER A 360 -1.15 -9.57 -5.54
C SER A 360 -1.04 -9.89 -4.06
N THR A 361 -1.99 -9.42 -3.27
CA THR A 361 -2.02 -9.73 -1.84
C THR A 361 -2.72 -11.07 -1.64
N THR A 362 -2.03 -12.03 -1.02
CA THR A 362 -2.62 -13.32 -0.67
C THR A 362 -2.33 -13.68 0.78
N SER A 363 -3.19 -14.53 1.35
CA SER A 363 -2.99 -15.15 2.65
C SER A 363 -3.23 -16.65 2.51
N THR A 364 -2.20 -17.46 2.79
CA THR A 364 -2.33 -18.92 2.82
C THR A 364 -2.59 -19.38 4.24
N GLN A 365 -3.65 -20.17 4.41
CA GLN A 365 -4.21 -20.53 5.70
C GLN A 365 -4.88 -21.91 5.65
N SER A 366 -5.18 -22.49 6.81
CA SER A 366 -5.87 -23.77 6.93
C SER A 366 -6.80 -23.76 8.14
N PHE A 367 -7.85 -24.57 8.11
CA PHE A 367 -8.60 -24.94 9.31
C PHE A 367 -7.83 -26.01 10.10
N ASP A 368 -8.26 -26.28 11.33
CA ASP A 368 -7.75 -27.43 12.07
C ASP A 368 -8.09 -28.73 11.32
N ALA A 369 -7.10 -29.61 11.12
CA ALA A 369 -7.21 -30.85 10.36
C ALA A 369 -7.72 -30.73 8.90
N GLY A 370 -7.67 -29.54 8.29
CA GLY A 370 -8.05 -29.31 6.89
C GLY A 370 -6.86 -28.96 5.99
N ASP A 371 -7.07 -29.08 4.68
CA ASP A 371 -6.08 -28.68 3.69
C ASP A 371 -5.83 -27.16 3.70
N ALA A 372 -4.62 -26.78 3.29
CA ALA A 372 -4.25 -25.38 3.12
C ALA A 372 -4.96 -24.77 1.90
N PHE A 373 -5.48 -23.57 2.06
CA PHE A 373 -6.12 -22.78 1.01
C PHE A 373 -5.61 -21.34 1.01
N THR A 374 -5.77 -20.67 -0.12
CA THR A 374 -5.27 -19.30 -0.30
C THR A 374 -6.41 -18.35 -0.56
N ILE A 375 -6.38 -17.23 0.16
CA ILE A 375 -7.34 -16.15 0.08
C ILE A 375 -6.68 -14.96 -0.58
N VAL A 376 -7.37 -14.41 -1.57
CA VAL A 376 -6.93 -13.25 -2.34
C VAL A 376 -7.49 -12.00 -1.67
N GLY A 377 -6.61 -11.08 -1.34
CA GLY A 377 -6.94 -9.74 -0.89
C GLY A 377 -6.95 -8.74 -2.05
N ALA A 378 -7.35 -7.51 -1.76
CA ALA A 378 -7.26 -6.43 -2.74
C ALA A 378 -5.82 -6.31 -3.28
N PRO A 379 -5.63 -6.17 -4.60
CA PRO A 379 -4.31 -5.98 -5.17
C PRO A 379 -3.78 -4.57 -4.88
N ILE A 380 -2.47 -4.44 -4.72
CA ILE A 380 -1.80 -3.14 -4.68
C ILE A 380 -1.90 -2.51 -6.08
N ALA A 381 -2.38 -1.27 -6.13
CA ALA A 381 -2.53 -0.57 -7.40
C ALA A 381 -1.18 -0.34 -8.08
N ARG A 382 -1.06 -0.75 -9.34
CA ARG A 382 0.13 -0.54 -10.16
C ARG A 382 0.42 0.93 -10.37
N ASP A 383 -0.60 1.73 -10.64
CA ASP A 383 -0.46 3.15 -10.96
C ASP A 383 -1.28 3.97 -9.95
N THR A 384 -0.64 4.97 -9.35
CA THR A 384 -1.26 5.87 -8.37
C THR A 384 -0.94 7.32 -8.71
N LEU A 385 -1.97 8.17 -8.76
CA LEU A 385 -1.84 9.62 -8.77
C LEU A 385 -1.62 10.13 -7.34
N LEU A 386 -0.60 10.94 -7.16
CA LEU A 386 -0.25 11.61 -5.91
C LEU A 386 -0.53 13.10 -6.06
N LEU A 387 -1.23 13.69 -5.10
CA LEU A 387 -1.46 15.12 -4.99
C LEU A 387 -1.05 15.60 -3.61
N GLU A 388 -0.37 16.72 -3.52
CA GLU A 388 0.08 17.25 -2.25
C GLU A 388 -0.06 18.77 -2.18
N THR A 389 -0.39 19.27 -0.98
CA THR A 389 -0.36 20.69 -0.67
C THR A 389 0.18 20.90 0.73
N GLY A 390 0.90 21.99 0.96
CA GLY A 390 1.47 22.28 2.26
C GLY A 390 1.67 23.76 2.48
N LEU A 391 1.40 24.20 3.69
CA LEU A 391 1.67 25.55 4.15
C LEU A 391 2.62 25.45 5.34
N GLN A 392 3.70 26.22 5.32
CA GLN A 392 4.60 26.39 6.44
C GLN A 392 4.75 27.87 6.77
N ALA A 393 4.92 28.18 8.05
CA ALA A 393 5.13 29.54 8.51
C ALA A 393 6.11 29.56 9.69
N ARG A 394 6.89 30.63 9.78
CA ARG A 394 7.69 30.93 10.97
C ARG A 394 6.77 31.35 12.11
N THR A 395 6.85 30.67 13.25
CA THR A 395 6.03 30.96 14.44
C THR A 395 6.81 31.67 15.55
N GLY A 396 8.14 31.67 15.48
CA GLY A 396 9.04 32.35 16.40
C GLY A 396 10.42 32.58 15.77
N ARG A 397 11.38 33.13 16.50
CA ARG A 397 12.72 33.40 15.96
C ARG A 397 13.41 32.14 15.41
N ASN A 398 13.21 31.01 16.09
CA ASN A 398 13.85 29.72 15.79
C ASN A 398 12.85 28.58 15.62
N ALA A 399 11.60 28.88 15.23
CA ALA A 399 10.53 27.88 15.15
C ALA A 399 9.68 28.03 13.88
N MET A 400 9.36 26.90 13.27
CA MET A 400 8.40 26.80 12.17
C MET A 400 7.31 25.79 12.49
N ALA A 401 6.09 26.14 12.12
CA ALA A 401 4.97 25.21 12.06
C ALA A 401 4.56 25.00 10.61
N GLY A 402 4.00 23.83 10.31
CA GLY A 402 3.46 23.54 8.99
C GLY A 402 2.30 22.58 9.03
N PHE A 403 1.41 22.75 8.06
CA PHE A 403 0.34 21.82 7.74
C PHE A 403 0.59 21.23 6.35
N HIS A 404 0.23 19.97 6.18
CA HIS A 404 0.34 19.27 4.92
C HIS A 404 -0.86 18.38 4.72
N TYR A 405 -1.32 18.33 3.47
CA TYR A 405 -2.31 17.38 3.01
C TYR A 405 -1.77 16.63 1.80
N ALA A 406 -1.99 15.32 1.79
CA ALA A 406 -1.59 14.43 0.71
C ALA A 406 -2.77 13.54 0.32
N GLY A 407 -3.04 13.43 -0.98
CA GLY A 407 -4.01 12.52 -1.56
C GLY A 407 -3.33 11.48 -2.45
N GLN A 408 -3.75 10.22 -2.36
CA GLN A 408 -3.31 9.14 -3.25
C GLN A 408 -4.55 8.49 -3.87
N PHE A 409 -4.57 8.44 -5.20
CA PHE A 409 -5.73 7.98 -5.96
C PHE A 409 -5.30 6.91 -6.97
N SER A 410 -5.99 5.77 -6.94
CA SER A 410 -5.87 4.72 -7.94
C SER A 410 -7.26 4.24 -8.36
N SER A 411 -7.32 3.24 -9.25
CA SER A 411 -8.59 2.71 -9.76
C SER A 411 -9.56 2.26 -8.66
N ARG A 412 -9.04 1.78 -7.51
CA ARG A 412 -9.86 1.25 -6.40
C ARG A 412 -9.43 1.73 -5.02
N ASN A 413 -8.37 2.52 -4.90
CA ASN A 413 -7.90 3.04 -3.62
C ASN A 413 -7.98 4.57 -3.58
N ARG A 414 -8.48 5.10 -2.47
CA ARG A 414 -8.43 6.53 -2.17
C ARG A 414 -7.85 6.69 -0.77
N ASN A 415 -6.73 7.39 -0.66
CA ASN A 415 -6.08 7.67 0.62
C ASN A 415 -5.92 9.18 0.78
N HIS A 416 -6.32 9.68 1.95
CA HIS A 416 -6.19 11.06 2.36
C HIS A 416 -5.34 11.12 3.62
N GLY A 417 -4.29 11.93 3.60
CA GLY A 417 -3.37 12.12 4.72
C GLY A 417 -3.27 13.58 5.11
N ALA A 418 -3.19 13.84 6.40
CA ALA A 418 -2.88 15.15 6.96
C ALA A 418 -1.69 15.06 7.91
N THR A 419 -0.85 16.08 7.93
CA THR A 419 0.31 16.15 8.81
C THR A 419 0.48 17.54 9.37
N LEU A 420 0.65 17.62 10.70
CA LEU A 420 1.09 18.83 11.39
C LEU A 420 2.55 18.67 11.77
N THR A 421 3.35 19.70 11.53
CA THR A 421 4.79 19.67 11.71
C THR A 421 5.24 20.85 12.56
N TRP A 422 6.11 20.59 13.52
CA TRP A 422 6.85 21.59 14.26
C TRP A 422 8.34 21.33 14.09
N ARG A 423 9.11 22.39 13.82
CA ARG A 423 10.55 22.34 13.64
C ARG A 423 11.19 23.48 14.40
N TRP A 424 12.31 23.22 15.05
CA TRP A 424 13.02 24.24 15.80
C TRP A 424 14.54 24.10 15.71
N ALA A 425 15.22 25.23 15.94
CA ALA A 425 16.66 25.31 16.13
C ALA A 425 16.99 25.64 17.60
N PHE A 426 18.09 25.07 18.09
CA PHE A 426 18.59 25.22 19.45
C PHE A 426 19.71 26.26 19.55
#